data_AF-A0A7D8ANW5-F1
#
_entry.id   AF-A0A7D8ANW5-F1
#
_cell.length_a   1.000
_cell.length_b   1.000
_cell.length_c   1.000
_cell.angle_alpha   90.00
_cell.angle_beta   90.00
_cell.angle_gamma   90.00
#
_symmetry.space_group_name_H-M   'P 1'
#
loop_
_entity.id
_entity.type
_entity.pdbx_description
1 polymer ?
#
loop_
_entity_poly.entity_id
_entity_poly.type
_entity_poly.pdbx_seq_one_letter_code
_entity_poly.pdbx_strand_id
1 'polypeptide(L)'
;MKVAEVKGSGDQQGAKPDDDAIKTALAALKKIKEVAEKQGINLAEASSAKVGSDNKEGAKILATESDDKGLEAADASKALAILTKVTGEETLAAVLASKDNDAELSSDATAGTTAVSFALGGTENNVKEAEAAKAGAATGGIALRSLLKSGKLAHKNGTGDNTAVTEELSRAFEGGSESVAEVGSGAQQGAKPDDGAIKAAVAALNKIKEVAEKQGIKLATESGATVETDKEGAKILATESNKGLEAGDASKALAILTKVTGEETLAAV
;
A
#
# COMPACT_ATOMS: atom_id res chain seq x y z
N MET A 1 10.64 1.45 -9.05
CA MET A 1 10.01 2.78 -8.91
C MET A 1 9.61 2.90 -7.45
N LYS A 2 10.00 3.95 -6.73
CA LYS A 2 9.54 4.12 -5.35
C LYS A 2 8.11 4.66 -5.39
N VAL A 3 7.17 3.95 -4.79
CA VAL A 3 5.79 4.42 -4.62
C VAL A 3 5.78 5.39 -3.43
N ALA A 4 4.88 6.37 -3.43
CA ALA A 4 4.74 7.36 -2.35
C ALA A 4 6.05 8.14 -2.03
N GLU A 5 6.79 8.55 -3.06
CA GLU A 5 8.01 9.35 -2.85
C GLU A 5 7.65 10.70 -2.20
N VAL A 6 8.21 10.96 -1.02
CA VAL A 6 8.13 12.25 -0.35
C VAL A 6 9.29 13.14 -0.84
N LYS A 7 9.03 14.44 -1.03
CA LYS A 7 10.08 15.37 -1.46
C LYS A 7 11.19 15.48 -0.39
N GLY A 8 12.44 15.41 -0.83
CA GLY A 8 13.62 15.39 0.05
C GLY A 8 13.94 16.73 0.73
N SER A 9 14.85 16.69 1.70
CA SER A 9 15.21 17.76 2.64
C SER A 9 15.50 19.11 1.96
N GLY A 10 14.60 20.08 2.14
CA GLY A 10 14.76 21.47 1.69
C GLY A 10 13.44 22.12 1.28
N ASP A 11 12.57 21.34 0.62
CA ASP A 11 11.26 21.78 0.13
C ASP A 11 10.15 21.00 0.84
N GLN A 12 9.34 21.68 1.66
CA GLN A 12 8.25 21.08 2.45
C GLN A 12 6.97 20.80 1.64
N GLN A 13 7.02 21.11 0.34
CA GLN A 13 5.92 20.98 -0.62
C GLN A 13 6.09 19.71 -1.46
N GLY A 14 4.97 19.11 -1.86
CA GLY A 14 4.99 18.01 -2.83
C GLY A 14 5.42 18.49 -4.22
N ALA A 15 5.39 17.56 -5.17
CA ALA A 15 5.57 17.88 -6.58
C ALA A 15 4.35 17.39 -7.33
N LYS A 16 3.74 18.26 -8.12
CA LYS A 16 2.68 17.83 -9.03
C LYS A 16 3.28 16.91 -10.10
N PRO A 17 2.54 15.87 -10.53
CA PRO A 17 2.94 15.10 -11.68
C PRO A 17 2.93 15.97 -12.95
N ASP A 18 3.58 15.47 -13.99
CA ASP A 18 3.59 16.12 -15.30
C ASP A 18 2.20 16.00 -15.96
N ASP A 19 1.70 17.10 -16.52
CA ASP A 19 0.35 17.16 -17.10
C ASP A 19 0.17 16.13 -18.22
N ASP A 20 1.18 15.92 -19.08
CA ASP A 20 1.09 14.97 -20.18
C ASP A 20 1.20 13.51 -19.67
N ALA A 21 1.94 13.29 -18.59
CA ALA A 21 1.96 12.01 -17.89
C ALA A 21 0.60 11.67 -17.27
N ILE A 22 -0.09 12.63 -16.64
CA ILE A 22 -1.45 12.44 -16.10
C ILE A 22 -2.42 12.11 -17.24
N LYS A 23 -2.43 12.89 -18.32
CA LYS A 23 -3.31 12.66 -19.47
C LYS A 23 -3.09 11.27 -20.07
N THR A 24 -1.83 10.89 -20.25
CA THR A 24 -1.47 9.57 -20.79
C THR A 24 -1.96 8.44 -19.89
N ALA A 25 -1.74 8.55 -18.58
CA ALA A 25 -2.19 7.55 -17.61
C ALA A 25 -3.72 7.46 -17.56
N LEU A 26 -4.42 8.59 -17.52
CA LEU A 26 -5.89 8.63 -17.49
C LEU A 26 -6.50 8.05 -18.78
N ALA A 27 -5.94 8.37 -19.95
CA ALA A 27 -6.36 7.79 -21.22
C ALA A 27 -6.13 6.27 -21.26
N ALA A 28 -5.00 5.77 -20.73
CA ALA A 28 -4.75 4.34 -20.62
C ALA A 28 -5.76 3.65 -19.69
N LEU A 29 -6.02 4.22 -18.51
CA LEU A 29 -6.99 3.69 -17.55
C LEU A 29 -8.41 3.65 -18.13
N LYS A 30 -8.83 4.69 -18.87
CA LYS A 30 -10.13 4.73 -19.56
C LYS A 30 -10.23 3.65 -20.64
N LYS A 31 -9.17 3.43 -21.44
CA LYS A 31 -9.13 2.33 -22.42
C LYS A 31 -9.21 0.95 -21.75
N ILE A 32 -8.54 0.77 -20.61
CA ILE A 32 -8.64 -0.47 -19.82
C ILE A 32 -10.08 -0.68 -19.33
N LYS A 33 -10.75 0.38 -18.82
CA LYS A 33 -12.17 0.35 -18.44
C LYS A 33 -13.05 -0.10 -19.61
N GLU A 34 -12.89 0.50 -20.79
CA GLU A 34 -13.67 0.12 -21.98
C GLU A 34 -13.47 -1.35 -22.37
N VAL A 35 -12.24 -1.86 -22.27
CA VAL A 35 -11.94 -3.28 -22.55
C VAL A 35 -12.51 -4.20 -21.48
N ALA A 36 -12.51 -3.78 -20.21
CA ALA A 36 -13.10 -4.52 -19.10
C ALA A 36 -14.62 -4.62 -19.23
N GLU A 37 -15.29 -3.50 -19.55
CA GLU A 37 -16.74 -3.46 -19.76
C GLU A 37 -17.18 -4.34 -20.93
N LYS A 38 -16.42 -4.37 -22.03
CA LYS A 38 -16.65 -5.30 -23.17
C LYS A 38 -16.54 -6.77 -22.77
N GLN A 39 -15.81 -7.06 -21.70
CA GLN A 39 -15.66 -8.41 -21.13
C GLN A 39 -16.65 -8.68 -19.99
N GLY A 40 -17.60 -7.77 -19.73
CA GLY A 40 -18.60 -7.93 -18.67
C GLY A 40 -18.08 -7.65 -17.26
N ILE A 41 -16.90 -7.05 -17.13
CA ILE A 41 -16.33 -6.63 -15.85
C ILE A 41 -16.83 -5.21 -15.57
N ASN A 42 -17.72 -5.08 -14.58
CA ASN A 42 -18.22 -3.79 -14.12
C ASN A 42 -17.29 -3.23 -13.05
N LEU A 43 -16.82 -1.99 -13.23
CA LEU A 43 -16.12 -1.27 -12.18
C LEU A 43 -17.12 -0.74 -11.14
N ALA A 44 -16.67 -0.64 -9.88
CA ALA A 44 -17.45 0.00 -8.83
C ALA A 44 -17.71 1.47 -9.15
N GLU A 45 -18.76 2.03 -8.55
CA GLU A 45 -19.01 3.46 -8.60
C GLU A 45 -18.08 4.21 -7.65
N ALA A 46 -17.85 5.50 -7.93
CA ALA A 46 -17.05 6.35 -7.06
C ALA A 46 -17.75 6.50 -5.69
N SER A 47 -16.99 6.31 -4.61
CA SER A 47 -17.52 6.44 -3.25
C SER A 47 -18.15 7.81 -3.00
N SER A 48 -19.22 7.82 -2.20
CA SER A 48 -19.77 9.05 -1.62
C SER A 48 -19.12 9.41 -0.28
N ALA A 49 -18.23 8.56 0.24
CA ALA A 49 -17.51 8.80 1.47
C ALA A 49 -16.75 10.13 1.40
N LYS A 50 -16.96 10.98 2.40
CA LYS A 50 -16.23 12.25 2.54
C LYS A 50 -14.96 12.05 3.36
N VAL A 51 -13.97 12.92 3.15
CA VAL A 51 -12.78 13.00 4.03
C VAL A 51 -13.23 13.18 5.49
N GLY A 52 -14.12 14.16 5.72
CA GLY A 52 -14.63 14.49 7.05
C GLY A 52 -13.74 15.46 7.82
N SER A 53 -14.32 16.16 8.80
CA SER A 53 -13.65 17.21 9.58
C SER A 53 -12.41 16.72 10.31
N ASP A 54 -12.44 15.49 10.82
CA ASP A 54 -11.39 14.95 11.69
C ASP A 54 -10.10 14.58 10.93
N ASN A 55 -10.23 14.38 9.61
CA ASN A 55 -9.15 13.91 8.76
C ASN A 55 -8.72 14.94 7.70
N LYS A 56 -9.32 16.12 7.67
CA LYS A 56 -9.13 17.09 6.58
C LYS A 56 -7.67 17.54 6.43
N GLU A 57 -6.93 17.64 7.53
CA GLU A 57 -5.50 17.99 7.49
C GLU A 57 -4.64 16.88 6.85
N GLY A 58 -5.14 15.65 6.75
CA GLY A 58 -4.49 14.56 6.02
C GLY A 58 -4.27 14.89 4.53
N ALA A 59 -5.13 15.72 3.94
CA ALA A 59 -5.01 16.14 2.55
C ALA A 59 -3.83 17.09 2.29
N LYS A 60 -3.19 17.65 3.33
CA LYS A 60 -1.95 18.45 3.20
C LYS A 60 -0.81 17.68 2.55
N ILE A 61 -0.88 16.36 2.54
CA ILE A 61 0.05 15.50 1.79
C ILE A 61 0.06 15.80 0.28
N LEU A 62 -0.99 16.45 -0.23
CA LEU A 62 -1.13 16.87 -1.61
C LEU A 62 -0.79 18.34 -1.86
N ALA A 63 -0.30 19.09 -0.87
CA ALA A 63 0.12 20.48 -1.09
C ALA A 63 1.30 20.56 -2.06
N THR A 64 1.34 21.56 -2.93
CA THR A 64 2.42 21.79 -3.92
C THR A 64 2.99 23.21 -3.85
N GLU A 65 2.36 24.10 -3.08
CA GLU A 65 2.78 25.49 -2.89
C GLU A 65 3.09 25.78 -1.41
N SER A 66 3.95 26.78 -1.17
CA SER A 66 4.76 26.97 0.06
C SER A 66 4.21 27.95 1.11
N ASP A 67 2.92 28.25 1.14
CA ASP A 67 2.44 29.32 2.03
C ASP A 67 2.45 28.95 3.53
N ASP A 68 2.36 27.68 3.86
CA ASP A 68 2.95 27.10 5.08
C ASP A 68 2.89 25.56 4.95
N LYS A 69 3.45 24.89 5.93
CA LYS A 69 4.23 23.65 5.84
C LYS A 69 3.39 22.44 5.39
N GLY A 70 4.02 21.52 4.65
CA GLY A 70 3.41 20.23 4.24
C GLY A 70 2.90 19.39 5.42
N LEU A 71 2.42 18.17 5.14
CA LEU A 71 1.82 17.31 6.16
C LEU A 71 2.71 17.18 7.42
N GLU A 72 2.16 17.48 8.60
CA GLU A 72 2.88 17.29 9.86
C GLU A 72 2.93 15.79 10.23
N ALA A 73 3.92 15.37 11.02
CA ALA A 73 3.97 14.00 11.53
C ALA A 73 2.69 13.62 12.31
N ALA A 74 2.09 14.58 13.02
CA ALA A 74 0.82 14.38 13.72
C ALA A 74 -0.38 14.16 12.77
N ASP A 75 -0.32 14.66 11.54
CA ASP A 75 -1.38 14.55 10.52
C ASP A 75 -1.18 13.35 9.58
N ALA A 76 -0.06 12.62 9.69
CA ALA A 76 0.21 11.42 8.88
C ALA A 76 -0.86 10.34 9.04
N SER A 77 -1.28 10.10 10.28
CA SER A 77 -2.37 9.17 10.61
C SER A 77 -3.70 9.58 9.96
N LYS A 78 -3.94 10.87 9.76
CA LYS A 78 -5.14 11.38 9.06
C LYS A 78 -5.06 11.13 7.55
N ALA A 79 -3.88 11.26 6.94
CA ALA A 79 -3.67 10.91 5.53
C ALA A 79 -3.89 9.40 5.31
N LEU A 80 -3.40 8.57 6.24
CA LEU A 80 -3.68 7.13 6.23
C LEU A 80 -5.17 6.82 6.43
N ALA A 81 -5.85 7.56 7.31
CA ALA A 81 -7.29 7.43 7.51
C ALA A 81 -8.09 7.79 6.24
N ILE A 82 -7.64 8.75 5.42
CA ILE A 82 -8.24 9.03 4.11
C ILE A 82 -8.03 7.84 3.15
N LEU A 83 -6.80 7.34 3.07
CA LEU A 83 -6.41 6.24 2.18
C LEU A 83 -7.19 4.95 2.48
N THR A 84 -7.35 4.61 3.75
CA THR A 84 -8.03 3.39 4.22
C THR A 84 -9.56 3.49 4.25
N LYS A 85 -10.13 4.68 4.02
CA LYS A 85 -11.58 4.92 4.04
C LYS A 85 -12.30 4.43 2.79
N VAL A 86 -11.57 4.20 1.71
CA VAL A 86 -12.10 3.83 0.40
C VAL A 86 -11.39 2.60 -0.13
N THR A 87 -12.09 1.80 -0.94
CA THR A 87 -11.47 0.64 -1.59
C THR A 87 -10.63 1.05 -2.80
N GLY A 88 -9.82 0.12 -3.30
CA GLY A 88 -9.08 0.30 -4.55
C GLY A 88 -10.01 0.55 -5.74
N GLU A 89 -11.15 -0.13 -5.81
CA GLU A 89 -12.16 0.05 -6.86
C GLU A 89 -12.81 1.43 -6.78
N GLU A 90 -13.17 1.89 -5.59
CA GLU A 90 -13.73 3.24 -5.38
C GLU A 90 -12.72 4.34 -5.74
N THR A 91 -11.44 4.10 -5.42
CA THR A 91 -10.33 4.99 -5.79
C THR A 91 -10.15 5.03 -7.31
N LEU A 92 -10.12 3.87 -7.97
CA LEU A 92 -10.02 3.77 -9.43
C LEU A 92 -11.21 4.45 -10.12
N ALA A 93 -12.42 4.26 -9.60
CA ALA A 93 -13.63 4.92 -10.11
C ALA A 93 -13.54 6.45 -10.00
N ALA A 94 -13.01 6.98 -8.89
CA ALA A 94 -12.78 8.42 -8.72
C ALA A 94 -11.72 8.97 -9.70
N VAL A 95 -10.65 8.21 -9.97
CA VAL A 95 -9.65 8.57 -10.98
C VAL A 95 -10.29 8.60 -12.38
N LEU A 96 -11.05 7.59 -12.75
CA LEU A 96 -11.71 7.49 -14.05
C LEU A 96 -12.78 8.56 -14.28
N ALA A 97 -13.42 9.05 -13.22
CA ALA A 97 -14.37 10.16 -13.26
C ALA A 97 -13.69 11.53 -13.50
N SER A 98 -12.36 11.61 -13.40
CA SER A 98 -11.61 12.84 -13.64
C SER A 98 -11.48 13.15 -15.13
N LYS A 99 -11.20 14.42 -15.44
CA LYS A 99 -11.03 14.92 -16.81
C LYS A 99 -9.57 15.27 -17.07
N ASP A 100 -9.20 15.14 -18.33
CA ASP A 100 -7.85 15.37 -18.82
C ASP A 100 -7.44 16.87 -18.76
N ASN A 101 -8.42 17.75 -18.54
CA ASN A 101 -8.27 19.21 -18.39
C ASN A 101 -8.68 19.72 -17.00
N ASP A 102 -8.81 18.83 -16.02
CA ASP A 102 -9.00 19.26 -14.62
C ASP A 102 -7.80 20.12 -14.19
N ALA A 103 -8.09 21.23 -13.54
CA ALA A 103 -7.09 22.18 -13.09
C ALA A 103 -6.61 21.86 -11.67
N GLU A 104 -5.46 22.43 -11.30
CA GLU A 104 -5.01 22.48 -9.91
C GLU A 104 -6.00 23.27 -9.03
N LEU A 105 -5.96 23.02 -7.73
CA LEU A 105 -6.82 23.65 -6.73
C LEU A 105 -6.41 25.10 -6.50
N SER A 106 -7.24 26.03 -6.98
CA SER A 106 -7.15 27.47 -6.70
C SER A 106 -8.08 27.94 -5.58
N SER A 107 -8.89 27.04 -5.03
CA SER A 107 -9.83 27.26 -3.93
C SER A 107 -9.98 25.98 -3.10
N ASP A 108 -10.65 26.07 -1.96
CA ASP A 108 -10.84 24.95 -1.03
C ASP A 108 -11.46 23.74 -1.72
N ALA A 109 -10.94 22.55 -1.41
CA ALA A 109 -11.43 21.32 -1.99
C ALA A 109 -12.88 21.03 -1.57
N THR A 110 -13.73 20.73 -2.55
CA THR A 110 -15.16 20.50 -2.35
C THR A 110 -15.57 19.10 -2.81
N ALA A 111 -16.86 18.76 -2.66
CA ALA A 111 -17.41 17.52 -3.20
C ALA A 111 -17.26 17.37 -4.73
N GLY A 112 -17.01 18.47 -5.45
CA GLY A 112 -16.75 18.49 -6.89
C GLY A 112 -15.27 18.35 -7.28
N THR A 113 -14.35 18.40 -6.31
CA THR A 113 -12.91 18.24 -6.58
C THR A 113 -12.62 16.82 -7.06
N THR A 114 -11.89 16.70 -8.16
CA THR A 114 -11.56 15.42 -8.80
C THR A 114 -10.23 14.87 -8.30
N ALA A 115 -9.95 13.60 -8.62
CA ALA A 115 -8.67 12.99 -8.28
C ALA A 115 -7.50 13.67 -9.02
N VAL A 116 -7.71 14.15 -10.25
CA VAL A 116 -6.70 14.90 -11.00
C VAL A 116 -6.43 16.26 -10.36
N SER A 117 -7.45 17.01 -9.94
CA SER A 117 -7.24 18.27 -9.21
C SER A 117 -6.46 18.07 -7.92
N PHE A 118 -6.75 17.00 -7.17
CA PHE A 118 -5.98 16.62 -6.00
C PHE A 118 -4.53 16.21 -6.34
N ALA A 119 -4.32 15.47 -7.44
CA ALA A 119 -2.99 15.10 -7.90
C ALA A 119 -2.17 16.34 -8.33
N LEU A 120 -2.79 17.32 -8.98
CA LEU A 120 -2.14 18.58 -9.36
C LEU A 120 -1.85 19.46 -8.15
N GLY A 121 -2.63 19.36 -7.08
CA GLY A 121 -2.37 20.05 -5.81
C GLY A 121 -2.82 21.50 -5.82
N GLY A 122 -2.23 22.29 -4.94
CA GLY A 122 -2.52 23.70 -4.69
C GLY A 122 -1.78 24.17 -3.43
N THR A 123 -2.22 25.28 -2.84
CA THR A 123 -1.72 25.72 -1.53
C THR A 123 -2.18 24.77 -0.41
N GLU A 124 -1.49 24.80 0.74
CA GLU A 124 -1.90 24.07 1.95
C GLU A 124 -3.38 24.35 2.31
N ASN A 125 -3.80 25.62 2.21
CA ASN A 125 -5.16 26.04 2.55
C ASN A 125 -6.18 25.40 1.61
N ASN A 126 -5.89 25.34 0.31
CA ASN A 126 -6.81 24.77 -0.66
C ASN A 126 -7.00 23.25 -0.47
N VAL A 127 -5.95 22.54 -0.05
CA VAL A 127 -6.03 21.09 0.17
C VAL A 127 -6.53 20.71 1.57
N LYS A 128 -6.21 21.49 2.63
CA LYS A 128 -6.53 21.11 4.03
C LYS A 128 -8.01 21.27 4.38
N GLU A 129 -8.76 22.08 3.65
CA GLU A 129 -10.21 22.25 3.85
C GLU A 129 -11.04 21.21 3.08
N ALA A 130 -10.46 20.04 2.82
CA ALA A 130 -11.08 18.94 2.07
C ALA A 130 -12.19 18.19 2.81
N GLU A 131 -12.72 18.68 3.94
CA GLU A 131 -13.72 17.97 4.75
C GLU A 131 -14.96 17.56 3.95
N ALA A 132 -15.38 18.40 2.99
CA ALA A 132 -16.52 18.18 2.11
C ALA A 132 -16.16 17.37 0.86
N ALA A 133 -14.87 17.22 0.56
CA ALA A 133 -14.38 16.48 -0.59
C ALA A 133 -14.58 14.98 -0.44
N LYS A 134 -14.69 14.29 -1.57
CA LYS A 134 -14.80 12.84 -1.60
C LYS A 134 -13.46 12.22 -1.23
N ALA A 135 -13.46 11.30 -0.27
CA ALA A 135 -12.28 10.55 0.14
C ALA A 135 -11.67 9.80 -1.05
N GLY A 136 -12.49 9.22 -1.93
CA GLY A 136 -12.02 8.56 -3.15
C GLY A 136 -11.25 9.49 -4.10
N ALA A 137 -11.65 10.76 -4.19
CA ALA A 137 -10.93 11.74 -5.00
C ALA A 137 -9.59 12.13 -4.35
N ALA A 138 -9.56 12.37 -3.04
CA ALA A 138 -8.32 12.64 -2.31
C ALA A 138 -7.33 11.47 -2.42
N THR A 139 -7.79 10.24 -2.14
CA THR A 139 -7.01 9.01 -2.29
C THR A 139 -6.52 8.80 -3.72
N GLY A 140 -7.39 9.03 -4.72
CA GLY A 140 -7.01 8.97 -6.13
C GLY A 140 -5.90 9.96 -6.49
N GLY A 141 -5.91 11.16 -5.91
CA GLY A 141 -4.83 12.13 -6.06
C GLY A 141 -3.49 11.66 -5.49
N ILE A 142 -3.52 11.05 -4.29
CA ILE A 142 -2.33 10.46 -3.65
C ILE A 142 -1.80 9.30 -4.50
N ALA A 143 -2.69 8.46 -5.03
CA ALA A 143 -2.35 7.35 -5.91
C ALA A 143 -1.70 7.83 -7.21
N LEU A 144 -2.28 8.82 -7.89
CA LEU A 144 -1.73 9.37 -9.12
C LEU A 144 -0.33 9.96 -8.91
N ARG A 145 -0.08 10.67 -7.80
CA ARG A 145 1.28 11.13 -7.47
C ARG A 145 2.25 10.00 -7.22
N SER A 146 1.79 8.95 -6.55
CA SER A 146 2.62 7.80 -6.21
C SER A 146 2.97 6.95 -7.44
N LEU A 147 2.11 6.94 -8.46
CA LEU A 147 2.28 6.17 -9.70
C LEU A 147 3.01 6.93 -10.81
N LEU A 148 3.06 8.26 -10.77
CA LEU A 148 3.66 9.07 -11.82
C LEU A 148 5.05 9.56 -11.41
N LYS A 149 6.03 9.45 -12.30
CA LYS A 149 7.45 9.61 -11.97
C LYS A 149 7.84 10.99 -11.40
N SER A 150 7.14 12.05 -11.77
CA SER A 150 7.36 13.41 -11.25
C SER A 150 6.50 13.77 -10.03
N GLY A 151 5.52 12.92 -9.70
CA GLY A 151 4.65 13.14 -8.55
C GLY A 151 5.38 12.88 -7.24
N LYS A 152 5.25 13.81 -6.28
CA LYS A 152 5.77 13.64 -4.92
C LYS A 152 4.77 14.12 -3.87
N LEU A 153 4.76 13.42 -2.75
CA LEU A 153 3.95 13.75 -1.59
C LEU A 153 4.64 14.83 -0.74
N ALA A 154 3.82 15.71 -0.14
CA ALA A 154 4.28 16.80 0.71
C ALA A 154 4.47 16.33 2.16
N HIS A 155 5.49 16.86 2.83
CA HIS A 155 5.73 16.61 4.24
C HIS A 155 6.51 17.77 4.86
N LYS A 156 6.19 18.11 6.11
CA LYS A 156 6.90 19.13 6.88
C LYS A 156 8.17 18.54 7.48
N ASN A 157 9.31 19.19 7.26
CA ASN A 157 10.55 18.80 7.94
C ASN A 157 10.44 19.02 9.46
N GLY A 158 10.72 17.98 10.22
CA GLY A 158 11.07 18.03 11.64
C GLY A 158 12.39 17.28 11.88
N THR A 159 13.03 17.51 13.02
CA THR A 159 14.28 16.86 13.47
C THR A 159 14.13 15.36 13.81
N GLY A 160 13.12 14.67 13.27
CA GLY A 160 12.82 13.26 13.51
C GLY A 160 12.36 12.57 12.23
N ASP A 161 12.60 11.26 12.15
CA ASP A 161 12.43 10.38 10.99
C ASP A 161 11.23 10.71 10.07
N ASN A 162 11.51 11.38 8.93
CA ASN A 162 10.66 11.41 7.72
C ASN A 162 10.32 10.01 7.18
N THR A 163 11.05 9.01 7.66
CA THR A 163 11.01 7.62 7.25
C THR A 163 9.69 6.95 7.65
N ALA A 164 9.16 7.24 8.84
CA ALA A 164 7.96 6.56 9.35
C ALA A 164 6.70 6.89 8.54
N VAL A 165 6.46 8.17 8.21
CA VAL A 165 5.31 8.59 7.39
C VAL A 165 5.39 8.04 5.98
N THR A 166 6.60 8.05 5.39
CA THR A 166 6.85 7.50 4.05
C THR A 166 6.67 5.98 4.03
N GLU A 167 7.16 5.26 5.04
CA GLU A 167 7.03 3.81 5.16
C GLU A 167 5.59 3.38 5.36
N GLU A 168 4.83 4.06 6.22
CA GLU A 168 3.45 3.70 6.53
C GLU A 168 2.51 3.97 5.35
N LEU A 169 2.70 5.08 4.64
CA LEU A 169 1.98 5.37 3.39
C LEU A 169 2.42 4.44 2.24
N SER A 170 3.72 4.15 2.11
CA SER A 170 4.21 3.18 1.12
C SER A 170 3.59 1.79 1.35
N ARG A 171 3.57 1.31 2.60
CA ARG A 171 2.93 0.05 2.99
C ARG A 171 1.44 0.03 2.65
N ALA A 172 0.74 1.14 2.88
CA ALA A 172 -0.67 1.26 2.54
C ALA A 172 -0.94 1.23 1.02
N PHE A 173 -0.02 1.71 0.18
CA PHE A 173 -0.11 1.60 -1.28
C PHE A 173 0.30 0.23 -1.84
N GLU A 174 1.22 -0.48 -1.17
CA GLU A 174 1.66 -1.83 -1.55
C GLU A 174 0.65 -2.92 -1.14
N GLY A 175 -0.46 -2.54 -0.50
CA GLY A 175 -1.52 -3.47 -0.10
C GLY A 175 -1.14 -4.37 1.09
N GLY A 176 -0.10 -4.00 1.85
CA GLY A 176 0.44 -4.83 2.92
C GLY A 176 0.71 -4.02 4.18
N SER A 177 -0.32 -3.80 5.00
CA SER A 177 -0.09 -3.53 6.43
C SER A 177 0.32 -4.79 7.20
N GLU A 178 0.21 -5.97 6.59
CA GLU A 178 0.65 -7.23 7.19
C GLU A 178 2.14 -7.44 6.92
N SER A 179 2.94 -7.37 7.99
CA SER A 179 4.32 -7.83 7.92
C SER A 179 4.33 -9.33 7.62
N VAL A 180 5.00 -9.73 6.54
CA VAL A 180 5.23 -11.15 6.19
C VAL A 180 6.10 -11.88 7.22
N ALA A 181 6.70 -11.15 8.16
CA ALA A 181 7.45 -11.67 9.30
C ALA A 181 7.29 -10.72 10.49
N GLU A 182 6.28 -10.97 11.33
CA GLU A 182 6.13 -10.29 12.60
C GLU A 182 6.93 -11.04 13.69
N VAL A 183 7.76 -10.32 14.44
CA VAL A 183 8.43 -10.87 15.63
C VAL A 183 7.69 -10.34 16.84
N GLY A 184 6.99 -11.23 17.57
CA GLY A 184 6.26 -10.87 18.77
C GLY A 184 7.18 -10.25 19.82
N SER A 185 6.85 -9.03 20.28
CA SER A 185 7.64 -8.27 21.27
C SER A 185 7.24 -8.53 22.73
N GLY A 186 6.25 -9.41 22.97
CA GLY A 186 5.80 -9.84 24.29
C GLY A 186 6.75 -10.83 24.98
N ALA A 187 6.25 -11.66 25.90
CA ALA A 187 7.00 -12.63 26.71
C ALA A 187 7.68 -13.78 25.91
N GLN A 188 8.39 -13.48 24.83
CA GLN A 188 9.03 -14.42 23.89
C GLN A 188 8.06 -15.53 23.44
N GLN A 189 6.87 -15.15 22.96
CA GLN A 189 5.83 -16.05 22.44
C GLN A 189 5.32 -15.58 21.07
N GLY A 190 5.09 -16.53 20.16
CA GLY A 190 4.35 -16.30 18.92
C GLY A 190 2.84 -16.33 19.15
N ALA A 191 2.08 -15.68 18.28
CA ALA A 191 0.64 -15.85 18.22
C ALA A 191 0.31 -17.10 17.38
N LYS A 192 -0.73 -17.84 17.79
CA LYS A 192 -1.26 -18.92 16.94
C LYS A 192 -1.84 -18.27 15.66
N PRO A 193 -1.44 -18.69 14.45
CA PRO A 193 -2.02 -18.15 13.23
C PRO A 193 -3.48 -18.59 13.06
N ASP A 194 -4.24 -17.85 12.25
CA ASP A 194 -5.64 -18.19 11.94
C ASP A 194 -5.71 -19.51 11.14
N ASP A 195 -6.33 -20.54 11.74
CA ASP A 195 -6.46 -21.87 11.14
C ASP A 195 -7.26 -21.85 9.82
N GLY A 196 -8.20 -20.91 9.66
CA GLY A 196 -8.99 -20.73 8.44
C GLY A 196 -8.18 -20.13 7.31
N ALA A 197 -7.39 -19.09 7.61
CA ALA A 197 -6.48 -18.46 6.66
C ALA A 197 -5.41 -19.44 6.16
N ILE A 198 -4.79 -20.22 7.06
CA ILE A 198 -3.82 -21.25 6.68
C ILE A 198 -4.46 -22.27 5.73
N LYS A 199 -5.64 -22.79 6.07
CA LYS A 199 -6.35 -23.77 5.23
C LYS A 199 -6.69 -23.22 3.84
N ALA A 200 -7.13 -21.96 3.78
CA ALA A 200 -7.42 -21.30 2.51
C ALA A 200 -6.17 -21.16 1.64
N ALA A 201 -5.04 -20.76 2.22
CA ALA A 201 -3.76 -20.65 1.53
C ALA A 201 -3.27 -22.01 1.00
N VAL A 202 -3.30 -23.05 1.83
CA VAL A 202 -2.94 -24.43 1.44
C VAL A 202 -3.86 -24.93 0.32
N ALA A 203 -5.17 -24.67 0.39
CA ALA A 203 -6.11 -25.06 -0.66
C ALA A 203 -5.84 -24.33 -1.98
N ALA A 204 -5.44 -23.06 -1.94
CA ALA A 204 -5.06 -22.29 -3.12
C ALA A 204 -3.77 -22.84 -3.77
N LEU A 205 -2.75 -23.13 -2.96
CA LEU A 205 -1.49 -23.72 -3.45
C LEU A 205 -1.71 -25.09 -4.10
N ASN A 206 -2.55 -25.93 -3.51
CA ASN A 206 -2.92 -27.21 -4.10
C ASN A 206 -3.65 -27.08 -5.45
N LYS A 207 -4.55 -26.09 -5.59
CA LYS A 207 -5.18 -25.81 -6.88
C LYS A 207 -4.16 -25.34 -7.92
N ILE A 208 -3.20 -24.51 -7.53
CA ILE A 208 -2.12 -24.05 -8.42
C ILE A 208 -1.28 -25.24 -8.88
N LYS A 209 -0.94 -26.16 -7.96
CA LYS A 209 -0.25 -27.42 -8.26
C LYS A 209 -1.01 -28.28 -9.27
N GLU A 210 -2.32 -28.48 -9.08
CA GLU A 210 -3.16 -29.21 -10.02
C GLU A 210 -3.18 -28.57 -11.42
N VAL A 211 -3.25 -27.24 -11.48
CA VAL A 211 -3.18 -26.50 -12.74
C VAL A 211 -1.80 -26.66 -13.40
N ALA A 212 -0.71 -26.56 -12.64
CA ALA A 212 0.64 -26.70 -13.14
C ALA A 212 0.89 -28.09 -13.73
N GLU A 213 0.45 -29.16 -13.05
CA GLU A 213 0.57 -30.54 -13.53
C GLU A 213 -0.21 -30.75 -14.84
N LYS A 214 -1.42 -30.19 -14.95
CA LYS A 214 -2.21 -30.22 -16.20
C LYS A 214 -1.53 -29.49 -17.36
N GLN A 215 -0.68 -28.50 -17.07
CA GLN A 215 0.13 -27.79 -18.07
C GLN A 215 1.46 -28.49 -18.38
N GLY A 216 1.69 -29.69 -17.83
CA GLY A 216 2.93 -30.44 -18.04
C GLY A 216 4.13 -29.91 -17.26
N ILE A 217 3.92 -29.02 -16.29
CA ILE A 217 4.97 -28.55 -15.39
C ILE A 217 5.23 -29.65 -14.36
N LYS A 218 6.44 -30.18 -14.35
CA LYS A 218 6.85 -31.20 -13.39
C LYS A 218 7.24 -30.53 -12.08
N LEU A 219 6.49 -30.81 -11.02
CA LEU A 219 6.81 -30.35 -9.66
C LEU A 219 7.83 -31.30 -9.02
N ALA A 220 8.71 -30.75 -8.19
CA ALA A 220 9.68 -31.53 -7.42
C ALA A 220 9.00 -32.45 -6.40
N THR A 221 9.70 -33.50 -6.00
CA THR A 221 9.30 -34.36 -4.88
C THR A 221 9.66 -33.72 -3.54
N GLU A 222 9.03 -34.18 -2.46
CA GLU A 222 9.37 -33.76 -1.09
C GLU A 222 10.87 -33.84 -0.81
N SER A 223 11.38 -32.88 -0.03
CA SER A 223 12.80 -32.84 0.32
C SER A 223 13.19 -34.00 1.24
N GLY A 224 14.40 -34.54 1.04
CA GLY A 224 15.05 -35.43 2.00
C GLY A 224 15.86 -34.69 3.08
N ALA A 225 15.87 -33.36 3.07
CA ALA A 225 16.66 -32.56 4.00
C ALA A 225 16.16 -32.71 5.45
N THR A 226 17.10 -32.87 6.38
CA THR A 226 16.79 -32.98 7.81
C THR A 226 17.20 -31.72 8.58
N VAL A 227 16.49 -31.46 9.68
CA VAL A 227 16.71 -30.31 10.56
C VAL A 227 17.49 -30.67 11.82
N GLU A 228 18.12 -31.85 11.91
CA GLU A 228 18.68 -32.37 13.17
C GLU A 228 19.64 -31.42 13.89
N THR A 229 20.53 -30.75 13.15
CA THR A 229 21.52 -29.79 13.67
C THR A 229 20.95 -28.41 13.98
N ASP A 230 19.79 -28.08 13.40
CA ASP A 230 19.21 -26.74 13.41
C ASP A 230 17.81 -26.71 14.05
N LYS A 231 17.39 -27.82 14.67
CA LYS A 231 16.05 -28.04 15.21
C LYS A 231 15.61 -26.94 16.19
N GLU A 232 16.53 -26.30 16.89
CA GLU A 232 16.20 -25.19 17.79
C GLU A 232 15.70 -23.95 17.02
N GLY A 233 15.97 -23.82 15.72
CA GLY A 233 15.38 -22.80 14.87
C GLY A 233 13.85 -22.91 14.76
N ALA A 234 13.26 -24.10 14.95
CA ALA A 234 11.81 -24.29 14.95
C ALA A 234 11.10 -23.63 16.14
N LYS A 235 11.85 -23.23 17.20
CA LYS A 235 11.30 -22.46 18.32
C LYS A 235 10.70 -21.11 17.87
N ILE A 236 11.01 -20.62 16.66
CA ILE A 236 10.35 -19.44 16.08
C ILE A 236 8.82 -19.61 15.94
N LEU A 237 8.33 -20.86 15.88
CA LEU A 237 6.91 -21.19 15.79
C LEU A 237 6.26 -21.44 17.16
N ALA A 238 7.02 -21.28 18.26
CA ALA A 238 6.51 -21.54 19.60
C ALA A 238 5.45 -20.50 20.00
N THR A 239 4.29 -20.99 20.44
CA THR A 239 3.19 -20.15 20.94
C THR A 239 3.16 -20.06 22.47
N GLU A 240 4.01 -20.82 23.15
CA GLU A 240 4.14 -20.83 24.60
C GLU A 240 5.02 -19.67 25.09
N SER A 241 4.65 -19.09 26.23
CA SER A 241 5.42 -18.04 26.89
C SER A 241 6.84 -18.49 27.23
N ASN A 242 7.83 -17.65 26.94
CA ASN A 242 9.25 -17.88 27.20
C ASN A 242 9.83 -19.12 26.51
N LYS A 243 9.24 -19.54 25.39
CA LYS A 243 9.70 -20.68 24.56
C LYS A 243 10.10 -20.31 23.14
N GLY A 244 10.05 -19.02 22.80
CA GLY A 244 10.55 -18.48 21.54
C GLY A 244 12.08 -18.57 21.41
N LEU A 245 12.62 -17.91 20.38
CA LEU A 245 14.04 -17.94 20.05
C LEU A 245 14.92 -17.33 21.16
N GLU A 246 16.02 -18.01 21.46
CA GLU A 246 17.13 -17.47 22.25
C GLU A 246 18.18 -16.81 21.34
N ALA A 247 19.12 -16.07 21.92
CA ALA A 247 20.22 -15.46 21.17
C ALA A 247 21.06 -16.54 20.46
N GLY A 248 21.01 -16.56 19.12
CA GLY A 248 21.68 -17.55 18.28
C GLY A 248 20.75 -18.56 17.59
N ASP A 249 19.51 -18.73 18.06
CA ASP A 249 18.55 -19.66 17.44
C ASP A 249 17.96 -19.10 16.13
N ALA A 250 17.93 -17.78 15.95
CA ALA A 250 17.45 -17.14 14.71
C ALA A 250 18.30 -17.53 13.48
N SER A 251 19.62 -17.68 13.66
CA SER A 251 20.50 -18.13 12.57
C SER A 251 20.24 -19.59 12.19
N LYS A 252 19.78 -20.42 13.13
CA LYS A 252 19.36 -21.81 12.85
C LYS A 252 18.03 -21.87 12.10
N ALA A 253 17.08 -20.98 12.43
CA ALA A 253 15.84 -20.85 11.68
C ALA A 253 16.11 -20.49 10.20
N LEU A 254 17.05 -19.57 9.96
CA LEU A 254 17.52 -19.23 8.62
C LEU A 254 18.22 -20.43 7.95
N ALA A 255 19.04 -21.18 8.69
CA ALA A 255 19.70 -22.38 8.18
C ALA A 255 18.72 -23.49 7.79
N ILE A 256 17.57 -23.62 8.47
CA ILE A 256 16.50 -24.54 8.05
C ILE A 256 15.94 -24.11 6.69
N LEU A 257 15.62 -22.82 6.52
CA LEU A 257 15.02 -22.32 5.28
C LEU A 257 15.95 -22.46 4.07
N THR A 258 17.26 -22.34 4.26
CA THR A 258 18.23 -22.47 3.16
C THR A 258 18.58 -23.91 2.79
N LYS A 259 18.14 -24.91 3.58
CA LYS A 259 18.33 -26.34 3.27
C LYS A 259 17.33 -26.88 2.25
N VAL A 260 16.22 -26.18 2.03
CA VAL A 260 15.16 -26.57 1.10
C VAL A 260 15.05 -25.57 -0.03
N THR A 261 14.77 -26.05 -1.23
CA THR A 261 14.46 -25.21 -2.38
C THR A 261 13.01 -24.74 -2.34
N GLY A 262 12.68 -23.71 -3.14
CA GLY A 262 11.30 -23.26 -3.28
C GLY A 262 10.37 -24.34 -3.86
N GLU A 263 10.87 -25.16 -4.78
CA GLU A 263 10.11 -26.28 -5.36
C GLU A 263 9.84 -27.38 -4.33
N GLU A 264 10.81 -27.72 -3.49
CA GLU A 264 10.63 -28.67 -2.38
C GLU A 264 9.71 -28.13 -1.29
N THR A 265 9.76 -26.82 -1.03
CA THR A 265 8.85 -26.14 -0.08
C THR A 265 7.41 -26.23 -0.59
N LEU A 266 7.19 -25.98 -1.87
CA LEU A 266 5.87 -26.13 -2.49
C LEU A 266 5.41 -27.59 -2.50
N ALA A 267 6.33 -28.56 -2.59
CA ALA A 267 5.99 -29.97 -2.51
C ALA A 267 5.51 -30.41 -1.11
N ALA A 268 5.97 -29.72 -0.05
CA ALA A 268 5.67 -30.04 1.35
C ALA A 268 4.40 -29.37 1.91
N VAL A 269 3.81 -28.41 1.18
CA VAL A 269 2.59 -27.66 1.57
C VAL A 269 1.36 -28.24 0.89
#